data_AF-A0A5C7ZE15-F1
#
_entry.id   AF-A0A5C7ZE15-F1
#
_cell.length_a   1.000
_cell.length_b   1.000
_cell.length_c   1.000
_cell.angle_alpha   90.00
_cell.angle_beta   90.00
_cell.angle_gamma   90.00
#
_symmetry.space_group_name_H-M   'P 1'
#
loop_
_entity.id
_entity.type
_entity.pdbx_description
1 polymer ?
#
loop_
_entity_poly.entity_id
_entity_poly.type
_entity_poly.pdbx_seq_one_letter_code
_entity_poly.pdbx_strand_id
1 'polypeptide(L)'
;MFKTIHKSLAGLGLLAALCMASPVLAQALEASAPVAAALTEDNPYGLSALWAQGDLVAKGTLLVLLIMSMGSWYVIFTKLAEQARLQKQARAAQDDFWKAGTVRQAADSLAPDSAFRFIAEKGLEGASKHTGMLGAIDFNTWVTLSIQRAIGNVQSRLQDGLALLATVGSTAPFVGLFGTVWGIYHALVKIGMSGQASIDKVAGPVGEALIMTAIGLAVAVPAVLGYNWLVRRNKAVMEQVHAFGADLHAVLLASVKP
;
A
#
# COMPACT_ATOMS: atom_id res chain seq x y z
N MET A 1 -13.78 7.48 -73.78
CA MET A 1 -12.61 6.59 -73.95
C MET A 1 -11.36 7.44 -73.72
N PHE A 2 -10.31 6.92 -73.08
CA PHE A 2 -9.06 7.61 -72.73
C PHE A 2 -9.06 8.52 -71.49
N LYS A 3 -9.07 7.88 -70.31
CA LYS A 3 -8.70 8.48 -69.02
C LYS A 3 -7.37 7.89 -68.50
N THR A 4 -6.42 7.58 -69.40
CA THR A 4 -5.30 6.67 -69.06
C THR A 4 -3.92 7.09 -69.59
N ILE A 5 -3.68 8.33 -70.04
CA ILE A 5 -2.34 8.70 -70.54
C ILE A 5 -1.97 10.16 -70.22
N HIS A 6 -1.69 10.46 -68.96
CA HIS A 6 -0.62 11.41 -68.58
C HIS A 6 -0.26 11.33 -67.09
N LYS A 7 -0.31 10.12 -66.54
CA LYS A 7 0.17 9.78 -65.19
C LYS A 7 1.71 9.69 -65.09
N SER A 8 2.45 10.18 -66.09
CA SER A 8 3.88 9.83 -66.25
C SER A 8 4.88 10.98 -66.17
N LEU A 9 4.46 12.23 -65.92
CA LEU A 9 5.42 13.36 -65.82
C LEU A 9 5.47 14.05 -64.44
N ALA A 10 4.52 13.77 -63.53
CA ALA A 10 4.55 14.29 -62.16
C ALA A 10 5.37 13.42 -61.19
N GLY A 11 5.87 12.27 -61.63
CA GLY A 11 6.56 11.28 -60.79
C GLY A 11 8.07 11.48 -60.61
N LEU A 12 8.74 12.31 -61.43
CA LEU A 12 10.18 12.52 -61.31
C LEU A 12 10.58 13.76 -60.48
N GLY A 13 9.68 14.73 -60.29
CA GLY A 13 9.97 15.92 -59.49
C GLY A 13 9.84 15.71 -57.97
N LEU A 14 9.06 14.72 -57.54
CA LEU A 14 8.77 14.48 -56.12
C LEU A 14 9.77 13.51 -55.46
N LEU A 15 10.46 12.67 -56.25
CA LEU A 15 11.52 11.79 -55.74
C LEU A 15 12.85 12.51 -55.48
N ALA A 16 13.11 13.65 -56.14
CA ALA A 16 14.30 14.45 -55.89
C ALA A 16 14.20 15.32 -54.61
N ALA A 17 12.98 15.56 -54.11
CA ALA A 17 12.75 16.38 -52.91
C ALA A 17 12.76 15.59 -51.59
N LEU A 18 12.69 14.25 -51.64
CA LEU A 18 12.79 13.37 -50.47
C LEU A 18 14.22 12.92 -50.15
N CYS A 19 15.18 13.11 -51.06
CA CYS A 19 16.59 12.76 -50.85
C CYS A 19 17.41 13.83 -50.11
N MET A 20 16.80 14.95 -49.71
CA MET A 20 17.45 16.04 -48.97
C MET A 20 16.99 16.14 -47.50
N ALA A 21 16.32 15.10 -46.99
CA ALA A 21 16.07 14.96 -45.56
C ALA A 21 17.40 14.64 -44.86
N SER A 22 17.94 15.67 -44.20
CA SER A 22 19.24 15.79 -43.55
C SER A 22 19.87 14.49 -43.01
N PRO A 23 21.21 14.33 -43.13
CA PRO A 23 21.96 13.26 -42.44
C PRO A 23 21.77 13.29 -40.91
N VAL A 24 21.26 14.41 -40.39
CA VAL A 24 20.85 14.60 -38.99
C VAL A 24 19.70 13.66 -38.57
N LEU A 25 18.74 13.33 -39.45
CA LEU A 25 17.65 12.41 -39.08
C LEU A 25 18.09 10.94 -39.12
N ALA A 26 19.00 10.60 -40.04
CA ALA A 26 19.63 9.28 -40.08
C ALA A 26 20.55 9.06 -38.86
N GLN A 27 21.32 10.08 -38.47
CA GLN A 27 22.18 10.05 -37.28
C GLN A 27 21.37 10.03 -35.97
N ALA A 28 20.17 10.61 -35.94
CA ALA A 28 19.25 10.51 -34.81
C ALA A 28 18.61 9.11 -34.65
N LEU A 29 18.41 8.40 -35.77
CA LEU A 29 17.93 7.00 -35.78
C LEU A 29 19.05 6.01 -35.44
N GLU A 30 20.29 6.25 -35.85
CA GLU A 30 21.45 5.46 -35.41
C GLU A 30 21.82 5.73 -33.94
N ALA A 31 21.66 6.97 -33.45
CA ALA A 31 21.93 7.31 -32.04
C ALA A 31 20.94 6.69 -31.04
N SER A 32 19.80 6.16 -31.51
CA SER A 32 18.83 5.45 -30.67
C SER A 32 18.94 3.92 -30.74
N ALA A 33 19.86 3.39 -31.56
CA ALA A 33 20.00 1.95 -31.79
C ALA A 33 21.10 1.20 -31.01
N PRO A 34 22.12 1.80 -30.34
CA PRO A 34 23.04 1.03 -29.50
C PRO A 34 22.64 1.01 -28.00
N VAL A 35 21.53 1.65 -27.60
CA VAL A 35 21.13 1.71 -26.17
C VAL A 35 20.57 0.38 -25.65
N ALA A 36 20.25 -0.57 -26.53
CA ALA A 36 19.67 -1.85 -26.15
C ALA A 36 20.64 -3.06 -26.22
N ALA A 37 21.90 -2.88 -26.65
CA ALA A 37 22.80 -4.01 -26.96
C ALA A 37 24.11 -4.07 -26.15
N ALA A 38 24.33 -3.18 -25.19
CA ALA A 38 25.33 -3.33 -24.12
C ALA A 38 24.69 -2.66 -22.90
N LEU A 39 24.43 -3.33 -21.78
CA LEU A 39 25.41 -3.74 -20.78
C LEU A 39 24.93 -5.00 -20.05
N THR A 40 25.39 -6.19 -20.44
CA THR A 40 25.86 -7.14 -19.44
C THR A 40 27.32 -6.79 -19.13
N GLU A 41 27.55 -5.54 -18.72
CA GLU A 41 28.73 -5.30 -17.88
C GLU A 41 28.40 -5.97 -16.56
N ASP A 42 29.24 -6.91 -16.14
CA ASP A 42 29.29 -7.36 -14.76
C ASP A 42 29.52 -6.12 -13.90
N ASN A 43 28.43 -5.45 -13.46
CA ASN A 43 28.53 -4.26 -12.65
C ASN A 43 29.24 -4.68 -11.36
N PRO A 44 30.52 -4.27 -11.16
CA PRO A 44 31.33 -4.76 -10.05
C PRO A 44 30.84 -4.22 -8.71
N TYR A 45 29.81 -3.36 -8.72
CA TYR A 45 29.22 -2.68 -7.58
C TYR A 45 27.71 -3.01 -7.40
N GLY A 46 27.24 -4.11 -7.99
CA GLY A 46 25.85 -4.56 -7.88
C GLY A 46 25.49 -5.22 -6.53
N LEU A 47 24.22 -5.66 -6.40
CA LEU A 47 23.73 -6.41 -5.21
C LEU A 47 24.56 -7.68 -4.91
N SER A 48 25.15 -8.28 -5.95
CA SER A 48 26.04 -9.43 -5.84
C SER A 48 27.38 -9.07 -5.19
N ALA A 49 27.96 -7.92 -5.51
CA ALA A 49 29.19 -7.41 -4.89
C ALA A 49 28.94 -7.04 -3.42
N LEU A 50 27.82 -6.37 -3.14
CA LEU A 50 27.35 -6.10 -1.77
C LEU A 50 27.20 -7.36 -0.93
N TRP A 51 26.78 -8.49 -1.50
CA TRP A 51 26.67 -9.75 -0.75
C TRP A 51 28.01 -10.48 -0.62
N ALA A 52 28.84 -10.47 -1.66
CA ALA A 52 30.15 -11.15 -1.68
C ALA A 52 31.20 -10.44 -0.82
N GLN A 53 31.19 -9.11 -0.77
CA GLN A 53 32.12 -8.28 0.01
C GLN A 53 31.48 -7.65 1.25
N GLY A 54 30.15 -7.76 1.41
CA GLY A 54 29.40 -7.14 2.47
C GLY A 54 29.75 -7.65 3.86
N ASP A 55 30.12 -6.69 4.70
CA ASP A 55 30.31 -6.84 6.13
C ASP A 55 29.02 -7.35 6.82
N LEU A 56 29.16 -8.01 7.98
CA LEU A 56 28.02 -8.65 8.67
C LEU A 56 26.87 -7.67 8.94
N VAL A 57 27.24 -6.41 9.25
CA VAL A 57 26.30 -5.32 9.51
C VAL A 57 25.49 -4.96 8.25
N ALA A 58 26.12 -4.85 7.08
CA ALA A 58 25.43 -4.51 5.84
C ALA A 58 24.38 -5.56 5.47
N LYS A 59 24.74 -6.85 5.60
CA LYS A 59 23.82 -7.98 5.40
C LYS A 59 22.67 -7.95 6.40
N GLY A 60 22.96 -7.66 7.67
CA GLY A 60 21.94 -7.50 8.71
C GLY A 60 20.95 -6.36 8.40
N THR A 61 21.45 -5.19 8.00
CA THR A 61 20.61 -4.04 7.62
C THR A 61 19.73 -4.37 6.41
N LEU A 62 20.27 -5.05 5.39
CA LEU A 62 19.51 -5.45 4.20
C LEU A 62 18.42 -6.47 4.56
N LEU A 63 18.73 -7.44 5.42
CA LEU A 63 17.75 -8.41 5.92
C LEU A 63 16.60 -7.73 6.69
N VAL A 64 16.92 -6.76 7.55
CA VAL A 64 15.91 -5.97 8.27
C VAL A 64 15.01 -5.22 7.30
N LEU A 65 15.58 -4.52 6.31
CA LEU A 65 14.81 -3.82 5.28
C LEU A 65 13.92 -4.78 4.47
N LEU A 66 14.41 -5.97 4.16
CA LEU A 66 13.63 -7.00 3.46
C LEU A 66 12.42 -7.45 4.29
N ILE A 67 12.62 -7.74 5.58
CA ILE A 67 11.53 -8.13 6.50
C ILE A 67 10.50 -7.00 6.62
N MET A 68 10.94 -5.75 6.76
CA MET A 68 10.06 -4.58 6.81
C MET A 68 9.24 -4.42 5.52
N SER A 69 9.86 -4.67 4.36
CA SER A 69 9.19 -4.64 3.05
C SER A 69 8.12 -5.72 2.94
N MET A 70 8.47 -6.97 3.25
CA MET A 70 7.54 -8.10 3.23
C MET A 70 6.37 -7.89 4.19
N GLY A 71 6.65 -7.42 5.41
CA GLY A 71 5.62 -7.10 6.41
C GLY A 71 4.66 -6.01 5.93
N SER A 72 5.19 -4.96 5.27
CA SER A 72 4.37 -3.89 4.71
C SER A 72 3.42 -4.40 3.64
N TRP A 73 3.92 -5.16 2.66
CA TRP A 73 3.09 -5.73 1.60
C TRP A 73 2.04 -6.72 2.13
N TYR A 74 2.42 -7.57 3.09
CA TYR A 74 1.49 -8.48 3.75
C TYR A 74 0.31 -7.73 4.38
N VAL A 75 0.59 -6.69 5.17
CA VAL A 75 -0.46 -5.89 5.81
C VAL A 75 -1.29 -5.14 4.77
N ILE A 76 -0.69 -4.60 3.69
CA ILE A 76 -1.42 -3.91 2.62
C ILE A 76 -2.48 -4.83 1.99
N PHE A 77 -2.09 -6.04 1.58
CA PHE A 77 -3.01 -6.96 0.91
C PHE A 77 -4.08 -7.52 1.85
N THR A 78 -3.69 -7.89 3.07
CA THR A 78 -4.64 -8.42 4.06
C THR A 78 -5.68 -7.38 4.47
N LYS A 79 -5.26 -6.14 4.74
CA LYS A 79 -6.19 -5.05 5.09
C LYS A 79 -7.06 -4.64 3.91
N LEU A 80 -6.53 -4.67 2.69
CA LEU A 80 -7.34 -4.43 1.49
C LEU A 80 -8.45 -5.47 1.34
N ALA A 81 -8.13 -6.75 1.54
CA ALA A 81 -9.12 -7.82 1.49
C ALA A 81 -10.17 -7.69 2.61
N GLU A 82 -9.74 -7.37 3.83
CA GLU A 82 -10.64 -7.12 4.97
C GLU A 82 -11.61 -5.96 4.70
N GLN A 83 -11.11 -4.82 4.22
CA GLN A 83 -11.94 -3.66 3.87
C GLN A 83 -12.90 -3.97 2.72
N ALA A 84 -12.46 -4.71 1.70
CA ALA A 84 -13.33 -5.11 0.60
C ALA A 84 -14.46 -6.04 1.06
N ARG A 85 -14.15 -6.99 1.97
CA ARG A 85 -15.17 -7.84 2.61
C ARG A 85 -16.15 -7.01 3.42
N LEU A 86 -15.66 -6.10 4.26
CA LEU A 86 -16.53 -5.25 5.08
C LEU A 86 -17.43 -4.34 4.24
N GLN A 87 -16.92 -3.81 3.13
CA GLN A 87 -17.73 -3.04 2.17
C GLN A 87 -18.82 -3.89 1.50
N LYS A 88 -18.54 -5.17 1.21
CA LYS A 88 -19.55 -6.11 0.69
C LYS A 88 -20.60 -6.44 1.75
N GLN A 89 -20.18 -6.67 3.00
CA GLN A 89 -21.06 -6.90 4.13
C GLN A 89 -21.97 -5.67 4.38
N ALA A 90 -21.44 -4.45 4.23
CA ALA A 90 -22.21 -3.22 4.37
C ALA A 90 -23.35 -3.13 3.34
N ARG A 91 -23.07 -3.46 2.08
CA ARG A 91 -24.10 -3.49 1.02
C ARG A 91 -25.18 -4.54 1.33
N ALA A 92 -24.78 -5.75 1.73
CA ALA A 92 -25.73 -6.79 2.11
C ALA A 92 -26.59 -6.37 3.31
N ALA A 93 -26.01 -5.69 4.30
CA ALA A 93 -26.75 -5.14 5.43
C ALA A 93 -27.75 -4.06 4.96
N GLN A 94 -27.36 -3.15 4.07
CA GLN A 94 -28.27 -2.14 3.55
C GLN A 94 -29.46 -2.75 2.78
N ASP A 95 -29.18 -3.78 1.97
CA ASP A 95 -30.17 -4.37 1.06
C ASP A 95 -31.11 -5.36 1.77
N ASP A 96 -30.60 -6.20 2.68
CA ASP A 96 -31.36 -7.34 3.21
C ASP A 96 -31.81 -7.17 4.66
N PHE A 97 -31.05 -6.43 5.48
CA PHE A 97 -31.35 -6.30 6.91
C PHE A 97 -32.70 -5.61 7.16
N TRP A 98 -32.96 -4.51 6.46
CA TRP A 98 -34.15 -3.69 6.65
C TRP A 98 -35.43 -4.28 6.03
N LYS A 99 -35.32 -5.39 5.28
CA LYS A 99 -36.47 -6.11 4.72
C LYS A 99 -37.09 -7.10 5.71
N ALA A 100 -36.35 -7.49 6.75
CA ALA A 100 -36.81 -8.47 7.72
C ALA A 100 -37.80 -7.86 8.73
N GLY A 101 -38.72 -8.67 9.25
CA GLY A 101 -39.75 -8.20 10.18
C GLY A 101 -39.26 -7.93 11.61
N THR A 102 -38.09 -8.46 11.97
CA THR A 102 -37.47 -8.24 13.29
C THR A 102 -35.96 -8.12 13.18
N VAL A 103 -35.35 -7.37 14.11
CA VAL A 103 -33.88 -7.21 14.18
C VAL A 103 -33.15 -8.54 14.38
N ARG A 104 -33.75 -9.51 15.09
CA ARG A 104 -33.17 -10.85 15.27
C ARG A 104 -33.09 -11.59 13.94
N GLN A 105 -34.20 -11.65 13.20
CA GLN A 105 -34.26 -12.28 11.88
C GLN A 105 -33.31 -11.58 10.88
N ALA A 106 -33.23 -10.25 10.96
CA ALA A 106 -32.31 -9.45 10.15
C ALA A 106 -30.83 -9.76 10.46
N ALA A 107 -30.47 -9.96 11.73
CA ALA A 107 -29.12 -10.36 12.11
C ALA A 107 -28.78 -11.77 11.63
N ASP A 108 -29.75 -12.70 11.68
CA ASP A 108 -29.57 -14.08 11.26
C ASP A 108 -29.45 -14.24 9.73
N SER A 109 -29.98 -13.30 8.94
CA SER A 109 -29.82 -13.29 7.48
C SER A 109 -28.42 -12.83 7.02
N LEU A 110 -27.66 -12.19 7.91
CA LEU A 110 -26.28 -11.77 7.65
C LEU A 110 -25.29 -12.90 7.90
N ALA A 111 -24.18 -12.85 7.16
CA ALA A 111 -23.08 -13.82 7.30
C ALA A 111 -22.57 -13.90 8.76
N PRO A 112 -22.22 -15.09 9.28
CA PRO A 112 -21.77 -15.26 10.67
C PRO A 112 -20.55 -14.42 11.06
N ASP A 113 -19.67 -14.13 10.11
CA ASP A 113 -18.46 -13.32 10.29
C ASP A 113 -18.67 -11.82 9.99
N SER A 114 -19.92 -11.40 9.78
CA SER A 114 -20.26 -10.02 9.45
C SER A 114 -20.11 -9.09 10.65
N ALA A 115 -19.39 -7.98 10.46
CA ALA A 115 -19.32 -6.92 11.46
C ALA A 115 -20.69 -6.31 11.76
N PHE A 116 -21.56 -6.23 10.75
CA PHE A 116 -22.93 -5.72 10.89
C PHE A 116 -23.80 -6.66 11.71
N ARG A 117 -23.64 -7.98 11.52
CA ARG A 117 -24.28 -8.99 12.36
C ARG A 117 -23.83 -8.86 13.81
N PHE A 118 -22.52 -8.76 14.04
CA PHE A 118 -21.96 -8.57 15.38
C PHE A 118 -22.54 -7.32 16.08
N ILE A 119 -22.66 -6.20 15.37
CA ILE A 119 -23.27 -4.98 15.92
C ILE A 119 -24.75 -5.19 16.23
N ALA A 120 -25.52 -5.82 15.33
CA ALA A 120 -26.92 -6.13 15.53
C ALA A 120 -27.15 -7.04 16.75
N GLU A 121 -26.37 -8.10 16.89
CA GLU A 121 -26.43 -9.02 18.03
C GLU A 121 -26.09 -8.31 19.35
N LYS A 122 -25.08 -7.43 19.36
CA LYS A 122 -24.70 -6.65 20.55
C LYS A 122 -25.75 -5.59 20.90
N GLY A 123 -26.39 -4.97 19.91
CA GLY A 123 -27.53 -4.09 20.12
C GLY A 123 -28.71 -4.83 20.76
N LEU A 124 -29.07 -6.00 20.22
CA LEU A 124 -30.12 -6.86 20.77
C LEU A 124 -29.81 -7.34 22.20
N GLU A 125 -28.58 -7.78 22.45
CA GLU A 125 -28.13 -8.19 23.78
C GLU A 125 -28.22 -7.03 24.79
N GLY A 126 -27.83 -5.82 24.35
CA GLY A 126 -27.97 -4.59 25.14
C GLY A 126 -29.43 -4.27 25.46
N ALA A 127 -30.32 -4.44 24.49
CA ALA A 127 -31.76 -4.22 24.66
C ALA A 127 -32.42 -5.27 25.59
N SER A 128 -31.96 -6.53 25.56
CA SER A 128 -32.58 -7.60 26.36
C SER A 128 -32.04 -7.70 27.80
N LYS A 129 -30.78 -7.33 28.04
CA LYS A 129 -30.08 -7.51 29.33
C LYS A 129 -30.07 -6.25 30.20
N HIS A 130 -31.07 -5.40 30.05
CA HIS A 130 -31.20 -4.17 30.84
C HIS A 130 -31.76 -4.44 32.25
N THR A 131 -30.99 -5.12 33.10
CA THR A 131 -31.39 -5.52 34.46
C THR A 131 -30.29 -5.28 35.49
N GLY A 132 -30.64 -5.17 36.79
CA GLY A 132 -29.69 -4.99 37.89
C GLY A 132 -29.09 -3.58 37.96
N MET A 133 -27.79 -3.46 38.30
CA MET A 133 -27.06 -2.17 38.35
C MET A 133 -27.10 -1.39 37.02
N LEU A 134 -27.36 -2.07 35.91
CA LEU A 134 -27.49 -1.48 34.58
C LEU A 134 -28.85 -0.80 34.35
N GLY A 135 -29.87 -1.17 35.12
CA GLY A 135 -31.20 -0.55 35.09
C GLY A 135 -31.26 0.84 35.73
N ALA A 136 -30.18 1.29 36.37
CA ALA A 136 -30.05 2.66 36.86
C ALA A 136 -29.74 3.66 35.72
N ILE A 137 -29.29 3.15 34.57
CA ILE A 137 -29.04 3.94 33.36
C ILE A 137 -30.31 3.90 32.52
N ASP A 138 -30.65 5.00 31.86
CA ASP A 138 -31.77 5.02 30.92
C ASP A 138 -31.57 4.00 29.77
N PHE A 139 -32.64 3.33 29.35
CA PHE A 139 -32.62 2.29 28.33
C PHE A 139 -31.99 2.77 27.02
N ASN A 140 -32.38 3.98 26.56
CA ASN A 140 -31.84 4.55 25.33
C ASN A 140 -30.33 4.77 25.45
N THR A 141 -29.87 5.29 26.58
CA THR A 141 -28.45 5.48 26.85
C THR A 141 -27.70 4.14 26.85
N TRP A 142 -28.25 3.11 27.49
CA TRP A 142 -27.61 1.79 27.57
C TRP A 142 -27.49 1.08 26.21
N VAL A 143 -28.54 1.12 25.39
CA VAL A 143 -28.51 0.55 24.03
C VAL A 143 -27.52 1.31 23.15
N THR A 144 -27.50 2.65 23.23
CA THR A 144 -26.53 3.50 22.53
C THR A 144 -25.10 3.07 22.84
N LEU A 145 -24.76 2.95 24.13
CA LEU A 145 -23.43 2.55 24.57
C LEU A 145 -23.08 1.12 24.14
N SER A 146 -24.05 0.22 24.06
CA SER A 146 -23.83 -1.16 23.62
C SER A 146 -23.49 -1.24 22.13
N ILE A 147 -24.21 -0.49 21.29
CA ILE A 147 -23.93 -0.35 19.86
C ILE A 147 -22.58 0.35 19.64
N GLN A 148 -22.33 1.48 20.31
CA GLN A 148 -21.08 2.22 20.18
C GLN A 148 -19.86 1.38 20.58
N ARG A 149 -19.96 0.56 21.65
CA ARG A 149 -18.91 -0.40 22.01
C ARG A 149 -18.67 -1.44 20.91
N ALA A 150 -19.73 -1.96 20.30
CA ALA A 150 -19.60 -2.89 19.17
C ALA A 150 -18.92 -2.24 17.96
N ILE A 151 -19.31 -1.01 17.61
CA ILE A 151 -18.66 -0.22 16.55
C ILE A 151 -17.18 0.04 16.87
N GLY A 152 -16.87 0.42 18.12
CA GLY A 152 -15.49 0.64 18.56
C GLY A 152 -14.61 -0.60 18.41
N ASN A 153 -15.16 -1.80 18.67
CA ASN A 153 -14.44 -3.05 18.41
C ASN A 153 -14.16 -3.27 16.92
N VAL A 154 -15.13 -3.00 16.04
CA VAL A 154 -14.94 -3.07 14.59
C VAL A 154 -13.88 -2.06 14.12
N GLN A 155 -13.92 -0.84 14.63
CA GLN A 155 -12.93 0.20 14.34
C GLN A 155 -11.52 -0.22 14.78
N SER A 156 -11.38 -0.76 15.99
CA SER A 156 -10.09 -1.25 16.52
C SER A 156 -9.49 -2.31 15.59
N ARG A 157 -10.29 -3.30 15.19
CA ARG A 157 -9.85 -4.36 14.26
C ARG A 157 -9.38 -3.81 12.90
N LEU A 158 -10.05 -2.78 12.37
CA LEU A 158 -9.62 -2.13 11.13
C LEU A 158 -8.30 -1.36 11.28
N GLN A 159 -7.94 -0.94 12.49
CA GLN A 159 -6.67 -0.25 12.78
C GLN A 159 -5.49 -1.19 12.99
N ASP A 160 -5.75 -2.48 13.27
CA ASP A 160 -4.70 -3.48 13.43
C ASP A 160 -3.74 -3.49 12.23
N GLY A 161 -2.45 -3.69 12.50
CA GLY A 161 -1.41 -3.73 11.46
C GLY A 161 -1.04 -2.38 10.85
N LEU A 162 -1.88 -1.34 10.91
CA LEU A 162 -1.53 0.00 10.38
C LEU A 162 -0.33 0.61 11.11
N ALA A 163 -0.18 0.32 12.41
CA ALA A 163 0.99 0.73 13.18
C ALA A 163 2.30 0.18 12.59
N LEU A 164 2.29 -1.02 11.99
CA LEU A 164 3.46 -1.59 11.32
C LEU A 164 3.82 -0.76 10.09
N LEU A 165 2.86 -0.41 9.22
CA LEU A 165 3.15 0.42 8.05
C LEU A 165 3.65 1.81 8.45
N ALA A 166 3.05 2.43 9.46
CA ALA A 166 3.48 3.74 9.96
C ALA A 166 4.92 3.67 10.50
N THR A 167 5.24 2.63 11.26
CA THR A 167 6.59 2.39 11.79
C THR A 167 7.58 2.12 10.65
N VAL A 168 7.26 1.24 9.70
CA VAL A 168 8.15 0.94 8.57
C VAL A 168 8.37 2.17 7.71
N GLY A 169 7.30 2.90 7.38
CA GLY A 169 7.36 4.11 6.57
C GLY A 169 8.22 5.22 7.18
N SER A 170 8.24 5.32 8.52
CA SER A 170 9.05 6.32 9.23
C SER A 170 10.48 5.85 9.52
N THR A 171 10.71 4.55 9.73
CA THR A 171 12.01 4.03 10.20
C THR A 171 12.89 3.48 9.08
N ALA A 172 12.32 2.93 8.00
CA ALA A 172 13.09 2.33 6.89
C ALA A 172 14.11 3.28 6.24
N PRO A 173 13.83 4.60 6.05
CA PRO A 173 14.83 5.52 5.51
C PRO A 173 16.06 5.64 6.43
N PHE A 174 15.85 5.65 7.74
CA PHE A 174 16.94 5.73 8.72
C PHE A 174 17.74 4.43 8.81
N VAL A 175 17.08 3.28 8.64
CA VAL A 175 17.75 1.99 8.53
C VAL A 175 18.65 1.95 7.29
N GLY A 176 18.17 2.46 6.15
CA GLY A 176 18.96 2.60 4.93
C GLY A 176 20.15 3.55 5.13
N LEU A 177 19.91 4.73 5.70
CA LEU A 177 20.95 5.71 6.05
C LEU A 177 22.03 5.10 6.95
N PHE A 178 21.63 4.36 7.99
CA PHE A 178 22.56 3.64 8.86
C PHE A 178 23.46 2.69 8.07
N GLY A 179 22.88 1.91 7.14
CA GLY A 179 23.64 1.03 6.25
C GLY A 179 24.69 1.78 5.44
N THR A 180 24.36 2.98 4.94
CA THR A 180 25.31 3.80 4.18
C THR A 180 26.44 4.34 5.03
N VAL A 181 26.13 4.84 6.23
CA VAL A 181 27.12 5.40 7.16
C VAL A 181 28.10 4.31 7.59
N TRP A 182 27.60 3.11 7.89
CA TRP A 182 28.44 1.97 8.22
C TRP A 182 29.33 1.55 7.04
N GLY A 183 28.76 1.46 5.83
CA GLY A 183 29.50 1.09 4.63
C GLY A 183 30.65 2.05 4.32
N ILE A 184 30.38 3.35 4.35
CA ILE A 184 31.40 4.39 4.13
C ILE A 184 32.46 4.35 5.25
N TYR A 185 32.05 4.22 6.51
CA TYR A 185 32.98 4.11 7.64
C TYR A 185 33.94 2.94 7.46
N HIS A 186 33.43 1.74 7.16
CA HIS A 186 34.24 0.55 6.99
C HIS A 186 35.19 0.67 5.79
N ALA A 187 34.74 1.29 4.69
CA ALA A 187 35.58 1.57 3.53
C ALA A 187 36.75 2.51 3.88
N LEU A 188 36.48 3.61 4.60
CA LEU A 188 37.51 4.57 5.01
C LEU A 188 38.54 3.96 5.96
N VAL A 189 38.10 3.10 6.90
CA VAL A 189 39.03 2.38 7.80
C VAL A 189 39.96 1.47 7.01
N LYS A 190 39.44 0.68 6.06
CA LYS A 190 40.26 -0.19 5.19
C LYS A 190 41.31 0.60 4.39
N ILE A 191 40.91 1.74 3.83
CA ILE A 191 41.81 2.61 3.06
C ILE A 191 42.88 3.22 3.98
N GLY A 192 42.50 3.71 5.16
CA GLY A 192 43.41 4.25 6.16
C GLY A 192 44.46 3.22 6.62
N MET A 193 44.05 1.96 6.81
CA MET A 193 44.97 0.87 7.16
C MET A 193 45.92 0.49 6.02
N SER A 194 45.48 0.62 4.76
CA SER A 194 46.29 0.29 3.58
C SER A 194 47.33 1.36 3.22
N GLY A 195 47.18 2.58 3.75
CA GLY A 195 48.05 3.73 3.43
C GLY A 195 47.93 4.26 1.99
N GLN A 196 47.10 3.65 1.14
CA GLN A 196 46.93 4.02 -0.26
C GLN A 196 45.57 4.70 -0.49
N ALA A 197 45.53 6.02 -0.27
CA ALA A 197 44.37 6.83 -0.60
C ALA A 197 44.36 7.15 -2.11
N SER A 198 43.64 6.33 -2.90
CA SER A 198 43.34 6.61 -4.30
C SER A 198 41.82 6.63 -4.51
N ILE A 199 41.35 7.51 -5.41
CA ILE A 199 39.92 7.68 -5.71
C ILE A 199 39.29 6.36 -6.16
N ASP A 200 40.02 5.56 -6.94
CA ASP A 200 39.55 4.26 -7.44
C ASP A 200 39.25 3.27 -6.30
N LYS A 201 39.91 3.40 -5.15
CA LYS A 201 39.66 2.55 -3.96
C LYS A 201 38.49 3.05 -3.10
N VAL A 202 38.13 4.32 -3.20
CA VAL A 202 37.01 4.93 -2.45
C VAL A 202 35.69 4.81 -3.23
N ALA A 203 35.73 4.99 -4.55
CA ALA A 203 34.52 5.14 -5.37
C ALA A 203 33.57 3.93 -5.30
N GLY A 204 34.10 2.71 -5.37
CA GLY A 204 33.31 1.47 -5.31
C GLY A 204 32.53 1.31 -4.00
N PRO A 205 33.21 1.23 -2.84
CA PRO A 205 32.53 1.07 -1.55
C PRO A 205 31.55 2.20 -1.21
N VAL A 206 31.82 3.43 -1.65
CA VAL A 206 30.88 4.56 -1.48
C VAL A 206 29.64 4.37 -2.34
N GLY A 207 29.78 3.94 -3.60
CA GLY A 207 28.65 3.63 -4.48
C GLY A 207 27.77 2.51 -3.93
N GLU A 208 28.38 1.43 -3.46
CA GLU A 208 27.71 0.31 -2.80
C GLU A 208 26.93 0.76 -1.55
N ALA A 209 27.53 1.62 -0.73
CA ALA A 209 26.86 2.19 0.42
C ALA A 209 25.62 2.99 0.03
N LEU A 210 25.65 3.80 -1.03
CA LEU A 210 24.49 4.59 -1.46
C LEU A 210 23.26 3.75 -1.87
N ILE A 211 23.47 2.53 -2.35
CA ILE A 211 22.39 1.60 -2.68
C ILE A 211 21.54 1.28 -1.44
N MET A 212 22.14 1.23 -0.24
CA MET A 212 21.40 0.92 1.00
C MET A 212 20.37 2.00 1.36
N THR A 213 20.68 3.29 1.14
CA THR A 213 19.67 4.36 1.29
C THR A 213 18.57 4.22 0.24
N ALA A 214 18.93 3.92 -1.02
CA ALA A 214 17.95 3.75 -2.08
C ALA A 214 16.96 2.61 -1.74
N ILE A 215 17.45 1.48 -1.20
CA ILE A 215 16.61 0.39 -0.72
C ILE A 215 15.74 0.86 0.45
N GLY A 216 16.30 1.57 1.44
CA GLY A 216 15.53 2.12 2.56
C GLY A 216 14.35 2.98 2.11
N LEU A 217 14.55 3.84 1.10
CA LEU A 217 13.49 4.64 0.49
C LEU A 217 12.50 3.79 -0.31
N ALA A 218 12.99 2.80 -1.07
CA ALA A 218 12.13 1.88 -1.82
C ALA A 218 11.20 1.05 -0.91
N VAL A 219 11.62 0.77 0.33
CA VAL A 219 10.77 0.12 1.35
C VAL A 219 9.81 1.12 2.00
N ALA A 220 10.27 2.34 2.31
CA ALA A 220 9.49 3.34 3.00
C ALA A 220 8.31 3.88 2.18
N VAL A 221 8.55 4.20 0.90
CA VAL A 221 7.55 4.88 0.05
C VAL A 221 6.26 4.07 -0.09
N PRO A 222 6.28 2.77 -0.45
CA PRO A 222 5.06 1.97 -0.51
C PRO A 222 4.37 1.83 0.85
N ALA A 223 5.12 1.74 1.95
CA ALA A 223 4.55 1.62 3.29
C ALA A 223 3.76 2.88 3.69
N VAL A 224 4.33 4.07 3.47
CA VAL A 224 3.67 5.36 3.75
C VAL A 224 2.43 5.56 2.87
N LEU A 225 2.54 5.27 1.56
CA LEU A 225 1.41 5.37 0.64
C LEU A 225 0.29 4.40 1.00
N GLY A 226 0.65 3.15 1.30
CA GLY A 226 -0.28 2.12 1.74
C GLY A 226 -1.00 2.52 3.03
N TYR A 227 -0.27 3.04 4.03
CA TYR A 227 -0.85 3.50 5.29
C TYR A 227 -1.89 4.59 5.07
N ASN A 228 -1.52 5.66 4.36
CA ASN A 228 -2.40 6.79 4.11
C ASN A 228 -3.65 6.38 3.31
N TRP A 229 -3.47 5.50 2.32
CA TRP A 229 -4.57 5.00 1.52
C TRP A 229 -5.54 4.12 2.34
N LEU A 230 -5.02 3.19 3.13
CA LEU A 230 -5.82 2.31 3.99
C LEU A 230 -6.57 3.10 5.07
N VAL A 231 -5.95 4.11 5.69
CA VAL A 231 -6.61 4.96 6.70
C VAL A 231 -7.80 5.72 6.08
N ARG A 232 -7.62 6.30 4.88
CA ARG A 232 -8.72 6.98 4.17
C ARG A 232 -9.86 6.00 3.85
N ARG A 233 -9.51 4.78 3.45
CA ARG A 233 -10.50 3.74 3.14
C ARG A 233 -11.22 3.24 4.39
N ASN A 234 -10.52 3.10 5.52
CA ASN A 234 -11.14 2.80 6.82
C ASN A 234 -12.19 3.84 7.19
N LYS A 235 -11.91 5.14 7.00
CA LYS A 235 -12.89 6.20 7.28
C LYS A 235 -14.19 6.01 6.48
N ALA A 236 -14.08 5.74 5.18
CA ALA A 236 -15.24 5.55 4.31
C ALA A 236 -16.07 4.29 4.66
N VAL A 237 -15.41 3.21 5.10
CA VAL A 237 -16.11 2.01 5.54
C VAL A 237 -16.76 2.22 6.92
N MET A 238 -16.07 2.91 7.84
CA MET A 238 -16.60 3.22 9.16
C MET A 238 -17.84 4.12 9.11
N GLU A 239 -17.93 5.03 8.15
CA GLU A 239 -19.14 5.85 7.94
C GLU A 239 -20.39 4.99 7.74
N GLN A 240 -20.30 3.91 6.96
CA GLN A 240 -21.40 2.96 6.77
C GLN A 240 -21.72 2.16 8.04
N VAL A 241 -20.68 1.79 8.79
CA VAL A 241 -20.85 1.09 10.08
C VAL A 241 -21.56 1.99 11.10
N HIS A 242 -21.21 3.28 11.16
CA HIS A 242 -21.85 4.26 12.03
C HIS A 242 -23.30 4.53 11.60
N ALA A 243 -23.56 4.69 10.30
CA ALA A 243 -24.92 4.85 9.78
C ALA A 243 -25.81 3.67 10.16
N PHE A 244 -25.34 2.44 9.92
CA PHE A 244 -26.07 1.24 10.32
C PHE A 244 -26.34 1.17 11.83
N GLY A 245 -25.35 1.54 12.66
CA GLY A 245 -25.53 1.56 14.11
C GLY A 245 -26.57 2.58 14.58
N ALA A 246 -26.65 3.75 13.92
CA ALA A 246 -27.65 4.76 14.22
C ALA A 246 -29.06 4.29 13.83
N ASP A 247 -29.22 3.70 12.64
CA ASP A 247 -30.49 3.15 12.19
C ASP A 247 -30.96 1.99 13.10
N LEU A 248 -30.02 1.12 13.49
CA LEU A 248 -30.29 0.01 14.41
C LEU A 248 -30.77 0.52 15.77
N HIS A 249 -30.13 1.56 16.30
CA HIS A 249 -30.54 2.20 17.55
C HIS A 249 -31.97 2.72 17.46
N ALA A 250 -32.32 3.43 16.38
CA ALA A 250 -33.66 3.95 16.17
C ALA A 250 -34.73 2.83 16.14
N VAL A 251 -34.46 1.73 15.43
CA VAL A 251 -35.37 0.59 15.35
C VAL A 251 -35.53 -0.13 16.70
N LEU A 252 -34.44 -0.32 17.44
CA LEU A 252 -34.48 -0.95 18.77
C LEU A 252 -35.27 -0.11 19.79
N LEU A 253 -35.22 1.22 19.69
CA LEU A 253 -36.04 2.09 20.52
C LEU A 253 -37.52 2.06 20.13
N ALA A 254 -37.79 2.07 18.82
CA ALA A 254 -39.16 2.02 18.32
C ALA A 254 -39.87 0.71 18.72
N SER A 255 -39.14 -0.40 18.78
CA SER A 255 -39.67 -1.71 19.18
C SER A 255 -39.90 -1.87 20.69
N VAL A 256 -39.51 -0.89 21.50
CA VAL A 256 -39.70 -0.88 22.98
C VAL A 256 -40.87 0.03 23.41
N LYS A 257 -41.53 0.72 22.48
CA LYS A 257 -42.71 1.54 22.81
C LYS A 257 -43.95 0.64 23.05
N PRO A 258 -44.70 0.85 24.15
CA PRO A 258 -45.74 -0.07 24.64
C PRO A 258 -46.95 -0.24 23.73
#